data_AF-A0A952VP50-F1
#
_entry.id   AF-A0A952VP50-F1
#
_cell.length_a   1.000
_cell.length_b   1.000
_cell.length_c   1.000
_cell.angle_alpha   90.00
_cell.angle_beta   90.00
_cell.angle_gamma   90.00
#
_symmetry.space_group_name_H-M   'P 1'
#
loop_
_entity.id
_entity.type
_entity.pdbx_description
1 polymer ?
#
loop_
_entity_poly.entity_id
_entity_poly.type
_entity_poly.pdbx_seq_one_letter_code
_entity_poly.pdbx_strand_id
1 'polypeptide(L)'
;PFIKKRSIINQVKPSVEINLAKFRADPVYDTMAIWSNWDTRGWVKLDVLARALQVDTKSGSGEQVAEMWEKRQGRELAQYCLQDTYVTYACYCRMNFRQPLSREVVLLQPELYDVV
;
A
#
# COMPACT_ATOMS: atom_id res chain seq x y z
N PRO A 1 -4.96 -11.11 -2.07
CA PRO A 1 -5.37 -12.46 -1.59
C PRO A 1 -5.68 -12.57 -0.09
N PHE A 2 -4.85 -11.98 0.79
CA PHE A 2 -4.98 -12.10 2.24
C PHE A 2 -6.36 -11.65 2.78
N ILE A 3 -6.83 -10.45 2.38
CA ILE A 3 -8.11 -9.89 2.84
C ILE A 3 -9.28 -10.85 2.56
N LYS A 4 -9.45 -11.34 1.31
CA LYS A 4 -10.51 -12.30 0.94
C LYS A 4 -10.46 -13.57 1.81
N LYS A 5 -9.27 -14.12 2.05
CA LYS A 5 -9.09 -15.29 2.92
C LYS A 5 -9.51 -15.00 4.36
N ARG A 6 -9.10 -13.85 4.92
CA ARG A 6 -9.49 -13.42 6.28
C ARG A 6 -10.99 -13.20 6.39
N SER A 7 -11.63 -12.60 5.40
CA SER A 7 -13.09 -12.45 5.32
C SER A 7 -13.81 -13.79 5.40
N ILE A 8 -13.36 -14.80 4.64
CA ILE A 8 -13.93 -16.16 4.68
C ILE A 8 -13.72 -16.80 6.06
N ILE A 9 -12.51 -16.74 6.61
CA ILE A 9 -12.19 -17.35 7.92
C ILE A 9 -13.07 -16.76 9.02
N ASN A 10 -13.28 -15.44 9.01
CA ASN A 10 -14.06 -14.75 10.03
C ASN A 10 -15.55 -14.63 9.68
N GLN A 11 -16.00 -15.25 8.58
CA GLN A 11 -17.38 -15.17 8.10
C GLN A 11 -17.91 -13.73 7.92
N VAL A 12 -17.01 -12.80 7.56
CA VAL A 12 -17.36 -11.40 7.25
C VAL A 12 -17.44 -11.25 5.74
N LYS A 13 -18.66 -11.05 5.21
CA LYS A 13 -18.87 -10.83 3.77
C LYS A 13 -18.37 -9.44 3.36
N PRO A 14 -17.42 -9.31 2.41
CA PRO A 14 -17.03 -8.03 1.87
C PRO A 14 -18.22 -7.32 1.21
N SER A 15 -18.30 -6.00 1.37
CA SER A 15 -19.31 -5.16 0.70
C SER A 15 -19.08 -5.07 -0.82
N VAL A 16 -17.84 -5.25 -1.27
CA VAL A 16 -17.44 -5.20 -2.67
C VAL A 16 -16.66 -6.45 -3.02
N GLU A 17 -17.01 -7.10 -4.12
CA GLU A 17 -16.21 -8.15 -4.71
C GLU A 17 -15.15 -7.55 -5.64
N ILE A 18 -13.89 -7.74 -5.29
CA ILE A 18 -12.74 -7.24 -6.06
C ILE A 18 -12.14 -8.40 -6.86
N ASN A 19 -12.19 -8.32 -8.18
CA ASN A 19 -11.56 -9.30 -9.06
C ASN A 19 -10.03 -9.06 -9.12
N LEU A 20 -9.24 -10.07 -8.72
CA LEU A 20 -7.78 -10.03 -8.70
C LEU A 20 -7.16 -10.93 -9.79
N ALA A 21 -7.85 -11.10 -10.93
CA ALA A 21 -7.34 -11.85 -12.06
C ALA A 21 -5.99 -11.28 -12.53
N LYS A 22 -5.02 -12.16 -12.80
CA LYS A 22 -3.71 -11.77 -13.31
C LYS A 22 -3.82 -11.10 -14.69
N PHE A 23 -2.82 -10.30 -15.02
CA PHE A 23 -2.70 -9.62 -16.31
C PHE A 23 -3.82 -8.60 -16.60
N ARG A 24 -4.44 -8.07 -15.54
CA ARG A 24 -5.43 -6.99 -15.61
C ARG A 24 -5.00 -5.83 -14.72
N ALA A 25 -5.33 -4.62 -15.17
CA ALA A 25 -5.10 -3.39 -14.43
C ALA A 25 -6.41 -2.76 -13.91
N ASP A 26 -7.55 -3.37 -14.22
CA ASP A 26 -8.89 -2.93 -13.83
C ASP A 26 -9.68 -4.12 -13.24
N PRO A 27 -10.38 -3.94 -12.10
CA PRO A 27 -10.50 -2.71 -11.31
C PRO A 27 -9.30 -2.44 -10.37
N VAL A 28 -8.29 -3.31 -10.38
CA VAL A 28 -7.13 -3.22 -9.48
C VAL A 28 -5.85 -2.97 -10.27
N TYR A 29 -5.20 -1.85 -9.97
CA TYR A 29 -3.89 -1.52 -10.49
C TYR A 29 -2.80 -1.89 -9.47
N ASP A 30 -2.18 -3.04 -9.64
CA ASP A 30 -1.03 -3.46 -8.84
C ASP A 30 0.25 -2.82 -9.40
N THR A 31 0.77 -1.78 -8.74
CA THR A 31 1.91 -1.00 -9.24
C THR A 31 3.18 -1.84 -9.42
N MET A 32 3.46 -2.76 -8.50
CA MET A 32 4.66 -3.60 -8.58
C MET A 32 4.55 -4.58 -9.74
N ALA A 33 3.38 -5.16 -9.91
CA ALA A 33 3.21 -6.23 -10.88
C ALA A 33 2.99 -5.68 -12.31
N ILE A 34 2.40 -4.50 -12.45
CA ILE A 34 2.41 -3.74 -13.71
C ILE A 34 3.84 -3.31 -14.07
N TRP A 35 4.61 -2.78 -13.11
CA TRP A 35 6.00 -2.35 -13.34
C TRP A 35 6.87 -3.50 -13.84
N SER A 36 6.77 -4.66 -13.21
CA SER A 36 7.49 -5.87 -13.61
C SER A 36 6.91 -6.54 -14.86
N ASN A 37 5.87 -5.98 -15.50
CA ASN A 37 5.13 -6.60 -16.60
C ASN A 37 4.73 -8.06 -16.30
N TRP A 38 4.29 -8.30 -15.06
CA TRP A 38 3.92 -9.61 -14.54
C TRP A 38 5.03 -10.67 -14.52
N ASP A 39 6.30 -10.27 -14.70
CA ASP A 39 7.45 -11.15 -14.54
C ASP A 39 7.65 -11.49 -13.06
N THR A 40 7.51 -12.77 -12.73
CA THR A 40 7.66 -13.29 -11.38
C THR A 40 9.12 -13.33 -10.91
N ARG A 41 10.09 -13.25 -11.83
CA ARG A 41 11.53 -13.21 -11.52
C ARG A 41 12.00 -11.80 -11.17
N GLY A 42 11.32 -10.78 -11.68
CA GLY A 42 11.63 -9.36 -11.49
C GLY A 42 10.79 -8.68 -10.41
N TRP A 43 10.38 -9.40 -9.35
CA TRP A 43 9.52 -8.82 -8.33
C TRP A 43 10.19 -7.63 -7.63
N VAL A 44 9.65 -6.44 -7.85
CA VAL A 44 10.18 -5.19 -7.29
C VAL A 44 9.58 -4.94 -5.91
N LYS A 45 10.38 -4.44 -4.97
CA LYS A 45 9.88 -3.93 -3.69
C LYS A 45 9.43 -2.47 -3.87
N LEU A 46 8.47 -2.02 -3.04
CA LEU A 46 7.93 -0.66 -3.13
C LEU A 46 9.01 0.41 -3.01
N ASP A 47 10.02 0.22 -2.14
CA ASP A 47 11.13 1.15 -1.96
C ASP A 47 12.00 1.29 -3.22
N VAL A 48 12.23 0.17 -3.94
CA VAL A 48 12.99 0.15 -5.18
C VAL A 48 12.20 0.85 -6.29
N LEU A 49 10.90 0.53 -6.40
CA LEU A 49 10.02 1.14 -7.39
C LEU A 49 9.92 2.66 -7.19
N ALA A 50 9.68 3.09 -5.96
CA ALA A 50 9.53 4.50 -5.64
C ALA A 50 10.83 5.29 -5.91
N ARG A 51 12.00 4.73 -5.59
CA ARG A 51 13.30 5.34 -5.97
C ARG A 51 13.45 5.47 -7.49
N ALA A 52 13.11 4.43 -8.24
CA ALA A 52 13.17 4.47 -9.71
C ALA A 52 12.24 5.54 -10.30
N LEU A 53 11.11 5.80 -9.65
CA LEU A 53 10.13 6.80 -10.05
C LEU A 53 10.35 8.19 -9.43
N GLN A 54 11.45 8.40 -8.71
CA GLN A 54 11.75 9.65 -8.01
C GLN A 54 10.62 10.08 -7.06
N VAL A 55 10.05 9.10 -6.35
CA VAL A 55 9.06 9.30 -5.29
C VAL A 55 9.76 9.17 -3.95
N ASP A 56 9.58 10.16 -3.09
CA ASP A 56 10.18 10.15 -1.77
C ASP A 56 9.66 8.97 -0.93
N THR A 57 10.60 8.18 -0.42
CA THR A 57 10.34 7.06 0.48
C THR A 57 10.95 7.32 1.85
N LYS A 58 10.27 6.82 2.87
CA LYS A 58 10.79 6.74 4.25
C LYS A 58 11.68 5.50 4.45
N SER A 59 12.34 5.48 5.61
CA SER A 59 12.99 4.31 6.21
C SER A 59 11.98 3.49 7.07
N GLY A 60 12.23 2.19 7.19
CA GLY A 60 11.42 1.25 8.00
C GLY A 60 11.35 -0.13 7.35
N SER A 61 11.06 -1.17 8.14
CA SER A 61 10.93 -2.55 7.66
C SER A 61 9.64 -3.18 8.17
N GLY A 62 8.99 -4.00 7.33
CA GLY A 62 7.81 -4.76 7.74
C GLY A 62 8.09 -5.74 8.90
N GLU A 63 9.36 -6.06 9.16
CA GLU A 63 9.80 -6.90 10.29
C GLU A 63 9.47 -6.29 11.65
N GLN A 64 9.37 -4.96 11.73
CA GLN A 64 9.12 -4.23 12.99
C GLN A 64 7.63 -4.16 13.35
N VAL A 65 6.73 -4.52 12.43
CA VAL A 65 5.27 -4.37 12.62
C VAL A 65 4.76 -5.16 13.82
N ALA A 66 5.23 -6.40 14.01
CA ALA A 66 4.82 -7.25 15.13
C ALA A 66 5.25 -6.64 16.48
N GLU A 67 6.51 -6.20 16.56
CA GLU A 67 7.06 -5.57 17.76
C GLU A 67 6.34 -4.26 18.11
N MET A 68 6.08 -3.41 17.11
CA MET A 68 5.33 -2.15 17.31
C MET A 68 3.91 -2.43 17.84
N TRP A 69 3.25 -3.47 17.34
CA TRP A 69 1.94 -3.88 17.81
C TRP A 69 1.98 -4.35 19.27
N GLU A 70 2.93 -5.21 19.63
CA GLU A 70 3.11 -5.70 21.00
C GLU A 70 3.40 -4.56 21.99
N LYS A 71 4.18 -3.57 21.56
CA LYS A 71 4.49 -2.35 22.34
C LYS A 71 3.34 -1.33 22.38
N ARG A 72 2.17 -1.63 21.80
CA ARG A 72 1.02 -0.73 21.70
C ARG A 72 1.34 0.60 21.01
N GLN A 73 2.27 0.59 20.06
CA GLN A 73 2.64 1.75 19.24
C GLN A 73 1.69 1.88 18.04
N GLY A 74 0.38 1.91 18.33
CA GLY A 74 -0.67 1.86 17.32
C GLY A 74 -0.66 3.07 16.39
N ARG A 75 -0.33 4.26 16.92
CA ARG A 75 -0.23 5.50 16.16
C ARG A 75 0.91 5.47 15.17
N GLU A 76 2.10 5.06 15.60
CA GLU A 76 3.28 4.94 14.74
C GLU A 76 3.07 3.86 13.68
N LEU A 77 2.43 2.75 14.05
CA LEU A 77 2.09 1.69 13.10
C LEU A 77 1.08 2.17 12.05
N ALA A 78 0.04 2.91 12.45
CA ALA A 78 -0.94 3.48 11.53
C ALA A 78 -0.29 4.50 10.58
N GLN A 79 0.58 5.37 11.09
CA GLN A 79 1.36 6.31 10.27
C GLN A 79 2.29 5.60 9.30
N TYR A 80 2.91 4.49 9.73
CA TYR A 80 3.69 3.64 8.85
C TYR A 80 2.82 3.12 7.70
N CYS A 81 1.69 2.46 7.98
CA CYS A 81 0.79 1.94 6.95
C CYS A 81 0.33 3.03 5.97
N LEU A 82 -0.04 4.20 6.49
CA LEU A 82 -0.55 5.28 5.66
C LEU A 82 0.51 5.84 4.71
N GLN A 83 1.76 5.93 5.15
CA GLN A 83 2.82 6.37 4.26
C GLN A 83 3.06 5.36 3.13
N ASP A 84 2.96 4.05 3.37
CA ASP A 84 3.08 3.06 2.30
C ASP A 84 1.92 3.21 1.30
N THR A 85 0.71 3.53 1.78
CA THR A 85 -0.43 3.85 0.92
C THR A 85 -0.16 5.08 0.05
N TYR A 86 0.36 6.17 0.62
CA TYR A 86 0.68 7.38 -0.13
C TYR A 86 1.78 7.14 -1.18
N VAL A 87 2.86 6.44 -0.81
CA VAL A 87 3.94 6.09 -1.75
C VAL A 87 3.41 5.25 -2.90
N THR A 88 2.53 4.27 -2.62
CA THR A 88 1.88 3.46 -3.66
C THR A 88 1.05 4.32 -4.62
N TYR A 89 0.26 5.26 -4.09
CA TYR A 89 -0.48 6.23 -4.90
C TYR A 89 0.44 7.10 -5.76
N ALA A 90 1.52 7.62 -5.19
CA ALA A 90 2.48 8.45 -5.92
C ALA A 90 3.18 7.66 -7.05
N CYS A 91 3.55 6.40 -6.79
CA CYS A 91 4.06 5.50 -7.83
C CYS A 91 3.03 5.29 -8.94
N TYR A 92 1.76 5.04 -8.59
CA TYR A 92 0.67 4.93 -9.57
C TYR A 92 0.57 6.19 -10.45
N CYS A 93 0.58 7.39 -9.85
CA CYS A 93 0.55 8.64 -10.60
C CYS A 93 1.73 8.75 -11.57
N ARG A 94 2.96 8.52 -11.11
CA ARG A 94 4.17 8.60 -11.94
C ARG A 94 4.16 7.58 -13.09
N MET A 95 3.76 6.33 -12.83
CA MET A 95 3.61 5.30 -13.86
C MET A 95 2.57 5.65 -14.93
N ASN A 96 1.62 6.52 -14.59
CA ASN A 96 0.58 7.02 -15.49
C ASN A 96 0.85 8.46 -15.96
N PHE A 97 2.11 8.94 -15.86
CA PHE A 97 2.55 10.26 -16.32
C PHE A 97 1.77 11.43 -15.69
N ARG A 98 1.35 11.28 -14.43
CA ARG A 98 0.65 12.30 -13.65
C ARG A 98 1.51 12.76 -12.49
N GLN A 99 1.35 14.02 -12.09
CA GLN A 99 1.90 14.52 -10.83
C GLN A 99 1.00 14.07 -9.68
N PRO A 100 1.55 13.46 -8.62
CA PRO A 100 0.77 13.14 -7.43
C PRO A 100 0.37 14.43 -6.70
N LEU A 101 -0.80 14.41 -6.07
CA LEU A 101 -1.15 15.42 -5.08
C LEU A 101 -0.20 15.34 -3.89
N SER A 102 0.01 16.47 -3.20
CA SER A 102 0.88 16.50 -2.02
C SER A 102 0.34 15.60 -0.91
N ARG A 103 1.24 15.12 -0.06
CA ARG A 103 0.90 14.24 1.07
C ARG A 103 -0.14 14.88 1.98
N GLU A 104 0.00 16.17 2.25
CA GLU A 104 -0.91 16.94 3.11
C GLU A 104 -2.34 16.98 2.54
N VAL A 105 -2.47 16.98 1.21
CA VAL A 105 -3.77 17.02 0.52
C VAL A 105 -4.40 15.63 0.44
N VAL A 106 -3.61 14.57 0.26
CA VAL A 106 -4.14 13.20 0.20
C VAL A 106 -4.52 12.70 1.59
N LEU A 107 -3.76 13.08 2.62
CA LEU A 107 -3.94 12.61 3.99
C LEU A 107 -4.80 13.54 4.86
N LEU A 108 -5.63 14.40 4.25
CA LEU A 108 -6.48 15.39 4.93
C LEU A 108 -7.06 14.83 6.25
N GLN A 109 -6.62 15.43 7.36
CA GLN A 109 -6.87 15.13 8.79
C GLN A 109 -6.08 13.95 9.42
N PRO A 110 -4.96 14.26 10.11
CA PRO A 110 -4.26 13.35 11.02
C PRO A 110 -5.03 12.94 12.28
N GLU A 111 -6.26 13.43 12.48
CA GLU A 111 -7.06 13.21 13.70
C GLU A 111 -7.63 11.78 13.81
N LEU A 112 -7.42 10.94 12.78
CA LEU A 112 -7.89 9.55 12.70
C LEU A 112 -7.00 8.51 13.44
N TYR A 113 -5.91 8.92 14.11
CA TYR A 113 -4.96 7.96 14.72
C TYR A 113 -5.12 7.72 16.22
N ASP A 114 -6.19 8.19 16.86
CA ASP A 114 -6.51 7.77 18.22
C ASP A 114 -7.10 6.36 18.18
N VAL A 115 -6.21 5.39 17.98
CA VAL A 115 -6.49 3.96 18.18
C VAL A 115 -6.53 3.76 19.69
N VAL A 116 -7.76 3.72 20.24
CA VAL A 116 -8.07 3.46 21.66
C VAL A 116 -7.55 2.10 22.11
#